data_AF-A0A0M4KEY0-F1
#
_entry.id   AF-A0A0M4KEY0-F1
#
_cell.length_a   1.000
_cell.length_b   1.000
_cell.length_c   1.000
_cell.angle_alpha   90.00
_cell.angle_beta   90.00
_cell.angle_gamma   90.00
#
_symmetry.space_group_name_H-M   'P 1'
#
loop_
_entity.id
_entity.type
_entity.pdbx_description
1 polymer ?
#
loop_
_entity_poly.entity_id
_entity_poly.type
_entity_poly.pdbx_seq_one_letter_code
_entity_poly.pdbx_strand_id
1 'polypeptide(L)'
;MKKTDLLIKGKLGEIITKRFLKSKHVKMVSEGDYISRLRACCKVIYSIPIQAIWIGFFFYARIIVQKHVANTPSIPESELWLYTDQINVLNAFILIQSYHLFLMVTVLIVMLNMTMSRGTSVFTAIFNILYISEALLYASFLFILDWVGLLHKFSNPQELLMAIRTQWLWVIAIFIAVFSWLPLKSVFADVNMWNREWIRIERYRKTEDRENGFVFKTWVTPGEISARRLMISTGWYLIFVASIFHLMDIFASTHFNAVKYVLLIAGYIIFLSAYVVPYNSLSLIFYWVNFAFLFAFTIYGLYMVQNVAWQWRMWYLYLYLLLLIPWILSLKAAIRYTWTIKDREEIKAVVLNMFESDSAFEQFIEERDNKQQIEKSEDTV
;
A
#
# COMPACT_ATOMS: atom_id res chain seq x y z
N MET A 1 2.39 -4.44 16.00
CA MET A 1 3.26 -5.52 16.52
C MET A 1 2.47 -6.48 17.41
N LYS A 2 1.89 -6.07 18.55
CA LYS A 2 1.11 -6.97 19.45
C LYS A 2 0.11 -7.94 18.77
N LYS A 3 -0.72 -7.48 17.82
CA LYS A 3 -1.68 -8.35 17.11
C LYS A 3 -1.04 -9.36 16.14
N THR A 4 0.13 -9.06 15.59
CA THR A 4 0.81 -9.91 14.60
C THR A 4 1.58 -11.03 15.27
N ASP A 5 2.16 -10.78 16.44
CA ASP A 5 2.86 -11.80 17.21
C ASP A 5 1.89 -12.83 17.81
N LEU A 6 0.65 -12.43 18.12
CA LEU A 6 -0.43 -13.35 18.50
C LEU A 6 -0.81 -14.36 17.39
N LEU A 7 -0.81 -13.92 16.12
CA LEU A 7 -1.12 -14.81 14.97
C LEU A 7 -0.04 -15.85 14.73
N ILE A 8 1.22 -15.49 15.01
CA ILE A 8 2.39 -16.37 14.88
C ILE A 8 2.44 -17.36 16.06
N LYS A 9 2.03 -16.94 17.25
CA LYS A 9 1.96 -17.76 18.47
C LYS A 9 0.73 -18.69 18.53
N GLY A 10 -0.10 -18.73 17.49
CA GLY A 10 -1.29 -19.58 17.41
C GLY A 10 -1.06 -20.90 16.66
N LYS A 11 -2.07 -21.79 16.66
CA LYS A 11 -2.03 -23.11 15.98
C LYS A 11 -1.57 -23.05 14.53
N LEU A 12 -1.95 -22.00 13.79
CA LEU A 12 -1.54 -21.83 12.40
C LEU A 12 -0.03 -21.59 12.26
N GLY A 13 0.54 -20.77 13.16
CA GLY A 13 1.98 -20.53 13.20
C GLY A 13 2.76 -21.78 13.56
N GLU A 14 2.25 -22.60 14.49
CA GLU A 14 2.84 -23.91 14.80
C GLU A 14 2.83 -24.86 13.61
N ILE A 15 1.72 -24.96 12.87
CA ILE A 15 1.60 -25.81 11.67
C ILE A 15 2.63 -25.39 10.61
N ILE A 16 2.74 -24.09 10.35
CA ILE A 16 3.69 -23.56 9.37
C ILE A 16 5.13 -23.77 9.85
N THR A 17 5.40 -23.58 11.14
CA THR A 17 6.73 -23.84 11.73
C THR A 17 7.12 -25.31 11.58
N LYS A 18 6.22 -26.25 11.93
CA LYS A 18 6.42 -27.69 11.72
C LYS A 18 6.68 -28.01 10.25
N ARG A 19 5.98 -27.35 9.32
CA ARG A 19 6.21 -27.51 7.87
C ARG A 19 7.59 -27.00 7.47
N PHE A 20 8.04 -25.86 7.98
CA PHE A 20 9.37 -25.34 7.69
C PHE A 20 10.48 -26.25 8.21
N LEU A 21 10.37 -26.76 9.44
CA LEU A 21 11.33 -27.71 10.02
C LEU A 21 11.41 -29.02 9.22
N LYS A 22 10.29 -29.48 8.65
CA LYS A 22 10.23 -30.71 7.84
C LYS A 22 10.55 -30.48 6.35
N SER A 23 10.65 -29.24 5.89
CA SER A 23 10.77 -28.93 4.46
C SER A 23 12.19 -29.18 3.96
N LYS A 24 12.33 -30.00 2.92
CA LYS A 24 13.61 -30.15 2.18
C LYS A 24 13.86 -29.00 1.19
N HIS A 25 12.82 -28.23 0.86
CA HIS A 25 12.85 -27.21 -0.20
C HIS A 25 13.21 -25.81 0.31
N VAL A 26 12.98 -25.54 1.61
CA VAL A 26 13.23 -24.24 2.23
C VAL A 26 14.25 -24.40 3.34
N LYS A 27 15.44 -23.84 3.13
CA LYS A 27 16.43 -23.67 4.19
C LYS A 27 16.29 -22.27 4.77
N MET A 28 16.01 -22.18 6.07
CA MET A 28 15.97 -20.90 6.77
C MET A 28 17.38 -20.41 6.97
N VAL A 29 17.66 -19.18 6.51
CA VAL A 29 19.03 -18.65 6.51
C VAL A 29 19.28 -17.69 7.69
N SER A 30 18.21 -17.21 8.33
CA SER A 30 18.27 -16.39 9.55
C SER A 30 16.92 -16.36 10.28
N GLU A 31 16.92 -15.87 11.52
CA GLU A 31 15.69 -15.60 12.27
C GLU A 31 14.78 -14.61 11.54
N GLY A 32 15.38 -13.59 10.89
CA GLY A 32 14.65 -12.61 10.09
C GLY A 32 13.95 -13.23 8.88
N ASP A 33 14.57 -14.20 8.22
CA ASP A 33 13.98 -14.98 7.13
C ASP A 33 12.78 -15.79 7.63
N TYR A 34 12.96 -16.53 8.71
CA TYR A 34 11.91 -17.34 9.35
C TYR A 34 10.70 -16.48 9.77
N ILE A 35 10.93 -15.41 10.55
CA ILE A 35 9.84 -14.57 11.07
C ILE A 35 9.09 -13.86 9.93
N SER A 36 9.80 -13.36 8.92
CA SER A 36 9.19 -12.69 7.76
C SER A 36 8.25 -13.64 7.00
N ARG A 37 8.70 -14.86 6.73
CA ARG A 37 7.90 -15.89 6.05
C ARG A 37 6.71 -16.30 6.88
N LEU A 38 6.92 -16.57 8.17
CA LEU A 38 5.86 -17.01 9.07
C LEU A 38 4.75 -15.96 9.16
N ARG A 39 5.12 -14.69 9.32
CA ARG A 39 4.18 -13.55 9.28
C ARG A 39 3.42 -13.47 7.97
N ALA A 40 4.13 -13.52 6.85
CA ALA A 40 3.51 -13.44 5.52
C ALA A 40 2.52 -14.60 5.30
N CYS A 41 2.94 -15.84 5.57
CA CYS A 41 2.11 -17.03 5.40
C CYS A 41 0.87 -17.01 6.31
N CYS A 42 1.03 -16.69 7.61
CA CYS A 42 -0.11 -16.59 8.52
C CYS A 42 -1.10 -15.52 8.04
N LYS A 43 -0.64 -14.30 7.73
CA LYS A 43 -1.50 -13.22 7.26
C LYS A 43 -2.24 -13.58 5.98
N VAL A 44 -1.54 -14.19 5.02
CA VAL A 44 -2.15 -14.64 3.75
C VAL A 44 -3.25 -15.68 4.02
N ILE A 45 -2.98 -16.72 4.80
CA ILE A 45 -3.96 -17.78 5.07
C ILE A 45 -5.19 -17.23 5.79
N TYR A 46 -5.04 -16.29 6.72
CA TYR A 46 -6.19 -15.63 7.36
C TYR A 46 -6.96 -14.70 6.43
N SER A 47 -6.29 -14.12 5.43
CA SER A 47 -6.91 -13.16 4.50
C SER A 47 -7.63 -13.83 3.34
N ILE A 48 -7.19 -15.01 2.90
CA ILE A 48 -7.80 -15.76 1.78
C ILE A 48 -9.31 -15.99 1.99
N PRO A 49 -9.79 -16.52 3.14
CA PRO A 49 -11.22 -16.72 3.36
C PRO A 49 -12.03 -15.43 3.33
N ILE A 50 -11.47 -14.34 3.88
CA ILE A 50 -12.12 -13.02 3.87
C ILE A 50 -12.30 -12.54 2.42
N GLN A 51 -11.28 -12.75 1.59
CA GLN A 51 -11.30 -12.34 0.19
C GLN A 51 -12.25 -13.21 -0.64
N ALA A 52 -12.34 -14.50 -0.33
CA ALA A 52 -13.34 -15.39 -0.92
C ALA A 52 -14.79 -14.96 -0.55
N ILE A 53 -15.03 -14.54 0.69
CA ILE A 53 -16.32 -13.98 1.11
C ILE A 53 -16.65 -12.72 0.30
N TRP A 54 -15.67 -11.83 0.09
CA TRP A 54 -15.88 -10.64 -0.73
C TRP A 54 -16.20 -10.97 -2.19
N ILE A 55 -15.48 -11.91 -2.81
CA ILE A 55 -15.80 -12.40 -4.16
C ILE A 55 -17.24 -12.91 -4.21
N GLY A 56 -17.64 -13.73 -3.23
CA GLY A 56 -19.01 -14.24 -3.13
C GLY A 56 -20.05 -13.12 -3.00
N PHE A 57 -19.78 -12.09 -2.20
CA PHE A 57 -20.62 -10.92 -2.06
C PHE A 57 -20.79 -10.16 -3.39
N PHE A 58 -19.69 -9.82 -4.09
CA PHE A 58 -19.78 -9.09 -5.35
C PHE A 58 -20.48 -9.92 -6.44
N PHE A 59 -20.25 -11.23 -6.46
CA PHE A 59 -20.93 -12.14 -7.39
C PHE A 59 -22.45 -12.21 -7.11
N TYR A 60 -22.83 -12.34 -5.85
CA TYR A 60 -24.23 -12.29 -5.43
C TYR A 60 -24.90 -10.95 -5.78
N ALA A 61 -24.24 -9.84 -5.46
CA ALA A 61 -24.71 -8.50 -5.79
C ALA A 61 -24.96 -8.34 -7.30
N ARG A 62 -24.03 -8.79 -8.13
CA ARG A 62 -24.14 -8.77 -9.59
C ARG A 62 -25.36 -9.57 -10.07
N ILE A 63 -25.58 -10.77 -9.52
CA ILE A 63 -26.74 -11.60 -9.88
C ILE A 63 -28.05 -10.91 -9.50
N ILE A 64 -28.13 -10.29 -8.32
CA ILE A 64 -29.34 -9.59 -7.87
C ILE A 64 -29.66 -8.41 -8.81
N VAL A 65 -28.66 -7.61 -9.16
CA VAL A 65 -28.82 -6.50 -10.11
C VAL A 65 -29.28 -7.01 -11.48
N GLN A 66 -28.66 -8.07 -12.00
CA GLN A 66 -29.06 -8.69 -13.27
C GLN A 66 -30.50 -9.22 -13.25
N LYS A 67 -30.91 -9.89 -12.17
CA LYS A 67 -32.28 -10.38 -12.01
C LYS A 67 -33.29 -9.23 -11.90
N HIS A 68 -32.91 -8.14 -11.24
CA HIS A 68 -33.78 -6.97 -11.13
C HIS A 68 -34.01 -6.31 -12.50
N VAL A 69 -32.95 -6.19 -13.32
CA VAL A 69 -33.07 -5.68 -14.70
C VAL A 69 -33.96 -6.57 -15.56
N ALA A 70 -33.78 -7.89 -15.48
CA ALA A 70 -34.53 -8.83 -16.31
C ALA A 70 -36.02 -8.96 -15.93
N ASN A 71 -36.37 -8.74 -14.65
CA ASN A 71 -37.72 -9.00 -14.12
C ASN A 71 -38.55 -7.73 -13.87
N THR A 72 -38.02 -6.54 -14.14
CA THR A 72 -38.75 -5.28 -13.93
C THR A 72 -39.25 -4.75 -15.27
N PRO A 73 -40.54 -4.95 -15.61
CA PRO A 73 -41.09 -4.62 -16.93
C PRO A 73 -41.24 -3.10 -17.21
N SER A 74 -40.87 -2.25 -16.25
CA SER A 74 -41.08 -0.79 -16.33
C SER A 74 -39.83 0.01 -15.89
N ILE A 75 -38.62 -0.46 -16.20
CA ILE A 75 -37.43 0.40 -16.05
C ILE A 75 -37.47 1.42 -17.18
N PRO A 76 -37.54 2.73 -16.91
CA PRO A 76 -37.44 3.75 -17.95
C PRO A 76 -36.13 3.58 -18.73
N GLU A 77 -36.13 3.73 -20.06
CA GLU A 77 -34.90 3.62 -20.87
C GLU A 77 -33.80 4.59 -20.38
N SER A 78 -34.20 5.74 -19.83
CA SER A 78 -33.32 6.73 -19.21
C SER A 78 -32.58 6.24 -17.96
N GLU A 79 -32.94 5.09 -17.39
CA GLU A 79 -32.31 4.50 -16.20
C GLU A 79 -31.59 3.16 -16.49
N LEU A 80 -31.77 2.58 -17.69
CA LEU A 80 -31.19 1.29 -18.05
C LEU A 80 -29.64 1.32 -18.06
N TRP A 81 -29.06 2.45 -18.44
CA TRP A 81 -27.61 2.65 -18.41
C TRP A 81 -27.04 2.54 -17.00
N LEU A 82 -27.79 2.98 -15.98
CA LEU A 82 -27.39 3.00 -14.58
C LEU A 82 -27.16 1.58 -14.04
N TYR A 83 -28.03 0.64 -14.43
CA TYR A 83 -27.91 -0.76 -14.05
C TYR A 83 -26.82 -1.50 -14.84
N THR A 84 -26.64 -1.16 -16.12
CA THR A 84 -25.58 -1.72 -16.96
C THR A 84 -24.20 -1.35 -16.43
N ASP A 85 -24.03 -0.09 -16.06
CA ASP A 85 -22.81 0.43 -15.44
C ASP A 85 -22.55 -0.19 -14.07
N GLN A 86 -23.59 -0.39 -13.26
CA GLN A 86 -23.49 -1.10 -11.98
C GLN A 86 -22.98 -2.54 -12.17
N ILE A 87 -23.46 -3.26 -13.19
CA ILE A 87 -22.98 -4.61 -13.51
C ILE A 87 -21.49 -4.56 -13.92
N ASN A 88 -21.09 -3.60 -14.73
CA ASN A 88 -19.70 -3.43 -15.17
C ASN A 88 -18.75 -3.15 -13.99
N VAL A 89 -19.14 -2.26 -13.08
CA VAL A 89 -18.38 -1.95 -11.87
C VAL A 89 -18.27 -3.19 -10.96
N LEU A 90 -19.36 -3.93 -10.75
CA LEU A 90 -19.32 -5.17 -9.96
C LEU A 90 -18.45 -6.24 -10.60
N ASN A 91 -18.47 -6.40 -11.93
CA ASN A 91 -17.57 -7.30 -12.65
C ASN A 91 -16.09 -6.90 -12.47
N ALA A 92 -15.78 -5.60 -12.56
CA ALA A 92 -14.44 -5.09 -12.31
C ALA A 92 -13.98 -5.40 -10.88
N PHE A 93 -14.85 -5.25 -9.88
CA PHE A 93 -14.52 -5.61 -8.50
C PHE A 93 -14.28 -7.11 -8.31
N ILE A 94 -15.08 -7.99 -8.93
CA ILE A 94 -14.83 -9.44 -8.90
C ILE A 94 -13.44 -9.75 -9.46
N LEU A 95 -13.05 -9.11 -10.56
CA LEU A 95 -11.74 -9.29 -11.17
C LEU A 95 -10.60 -8.81 -10.25
N ILE A 96 -10.76 -7.63 -9.63
CA ILE A 96 -9.81 -7.08 -8.66
C ILE A 96 -9.65 -8.02 -7.44
N GLN A 97 -10.74 -8.50 -6.85
CA GLN A 97 -10.64 -9.42 -5.70
C GLN A 97 -10.04 -10.77 -6.08
N SER A 98 -10.34 -11.27 -7.28
CA SER A 98 -9.73 -12.50 -7.80
C SER A 98 -8.22 -12.32 -8.01
N TYR A 99 -7.81 -11.14 -8.47
CA TYR A 99 -6.41 -10.77 -8.57
C TYR A 99 -5.71 -10.69 -7.20
N HIS A 100 -6.37 -10.15 -6.17
CA HIS A 100 -5.85 -10.17 -4.79
C HIS A 100 -5.61 -11.60 -4.30
N LEU A 101 -6.58 -12.49 -4.52
CA LEU A 101 -6.48 -13.90 -4.20
C LEU A 101 -5.27 -14.53 -4.89
N PHE A 102 -5.12 -14.29 -6.19
CA PHE A 102 -3.99 -14.78 -6.99
C PHE A 102 -2.64 -14.30 -6.44
N LEU A 103 -2.51 -13.01 -6.13
CA LEU A 103 -1.29 -12.44 -5.54
C LEU A 103 -0.96 -13.09 -4.20
N MET A 104 -1.95 -13.17 -3.29
CA MET A 104 -1.74 -13.78 -1.97
C MET A 104 -1.33 -15.26 -2.08
N VAL A 105 -2.00 -16.03 -2.94
CA VAL A 105 -1.64 -17.44 -3.18
C VAL A 105 -0.22 -17.56 -3.72
N THR A 106 0.18 -16.66 -4.62
CA THR A 106 1.56 -16.64 -5.14
C THR A 106 2.57 -16.34 -4.03
N VAL A 107 2.30 -15.35 -3.16
CA VAL A 107 3.15 -15.10 -1.98
C VAL A 107 3.25 -16.33 -1.09
N LEU A 108 2.13 -17.01 -0.81
CA LEU A 108 2.12 -18.22 0.01
C LEU A 108 2.98 -19.33 -0.59
N ILE A 109 2.83 -19.59 -1.89
CA ILE A 109 3.61 -20.61 -2.61
C ILE A 109 5.11 -20.28 -2.55
N VAL A 110 5.50 -19.03 -2.82
CA VAL A 110 6.90 -18.61 -2.81
C VAL A 110 7.48 -18.70 -1.40
N MET A 111 6.78 -18.17 -0.39
CA MET A 111 7.25 -18.18 1.00
C MET A 111 7.37 -19.59 1.58
N LEU A 112 6.57 -20.56 1.10
CA LEU A 112 6.60 -21.94 1.56
C LEU A 112 7.59 -22.85 0.82
N ASN A 113 8.06 -22.47 -0.38
CA ASN A 113 8.82 -23.40 -1.24
C ASN A 113 10.16 -22.83 -1.74
N MET A 114 10.40 -21.53 -1.64
CA MET A 114 11.60 -20.92 -2.18
C MET A 114 12.63 -20.63 -1.10
N THR A 115 13.83 -21.19 -1.19
CA THR A 115 14.97 -20.75 -0.36
C THR A 115 15.48 -19.37 -0.82
N MET A 116 15.96 -18.55 0.11
CA MET A 116 16.53 -17.24 -0.21
C MET A 116 17.68 -17.35 -1.22
N SER A 117 17.57 -16.59 -2.30
CA SER A 117 18.54 -16.59 -3.41
C SER A 117 18.35 -15.35 -4.29
N ARG A 118 19.11 -15.21 -5.39
CA ARG A 118 18.90 -14.13 -6.37
C ARG A 118 17.45 -14.03 -6.85
N GLY A 119 16.72 -15.15 -6.91
CA GLY A 119 15.30 -15.15 -7.26
C GLY A 119 14.42 -14.40 -6.26
N THR A 120 14.84 -14.23 -5.00
CA THR A 120 14.15 -13.42 -3.99
C THR A 120 14.03 -11.96 -4.45
N SER A 121 15.11 -11.39 -4.98
CA SER A 121 15.10 -10.02 -5.52
C SER A 121 14.24 -9.91 -6.77
N VAL A 122 14.24 -10.91 -7.65
CA VAL A 122 13.38 -10.93 -8.85
C VAL A 122 11.90 -10.97 -8.46
N PHE A 123 11.53 -11.92 -7.58
CA PHE A 123 10.15 -12.04 -7.09
C PHE A 123 9.68 -10.76 -6.40
N THR A 124 10.48 -10.21 -5.50
CA THR A 124 10.11 -9.01 -4.76
C THR A 124 10.02 -7.77 -5.65
N ALA A 125 10.85 -7.65 -6.70
CA ALA A 125 10.72 -6.60 -7.69
C ALA A 125 9.39 -6.70 -8.45
N ILE A 126 9.04 -7.89 -8.96
CA ILE A 126 7.76 -8.13 -9.66
C ILE A 126 6.58 -7.85 -8.71
N PHE A 127 6.61 -8.41 -7.51
CA PHE A 127 5.56 -8.19 -6.51
C PHE A 127 5.39 -6.71 -6.13
N ASN A 128 6.50 -5.98 -5.99
CA ASN A 128 6.47 -4.55 -5.71
C ASN A 128 5.87 -3.73 -6.86
N ILE A 129 6.21 -4.06 -8.12
CA ILE A 129 5.62 -3.42 -9.30
C ILE A 129 4.11 -3.63 -9.30
N LEU A 130 3.67 -4.87 -9.15
CA LEU A 130 2.25 -5.23 -9.10
C LEU A 130 1.51 -4.49 -7.98
N TYR A 131 2.10 -4.46 -6.78
CA TYR A 131 1.54 -3.72 -5.64
C TYR A 131 1.45 -2.21 -5.90
N ILE A 132 2.49 -1.60 -6.46
CA ILE A 132 2.53 -0.16 -6.74
C ILE A 132 1.54 0.21 -7.85
N SER A 133 1.46 -0.58 -8.92
CA SER A 133 0.51 -0.38 -10.00
C SER A 133 -0.93 -0.42 -9.51
N GLU A 134 -1.24 -1.36 -8.61
CA GLU A 134 -2.57 -1.43 -8.03
C GLU A 134 -2.84 -0.29 -7.03
N ALA A 135 -1.85 0.11 -6.24
CA ALA A 135 -1.96 1.31 -5.39
C ALA A 135 -2.30 2.55 -6.22
N LEU A 136 -1.69 2.71 -7.39
CA LEU A 136 -2.00 3.78 -8.34
C LEU A 136 -3.41 3.66 -8.91
N LEU A 137 -3.88 2.44 -9.23
CA LEU A 137 -5.25 2.23 -9.71
C LEU A 137 -6.27 2.72 -8.68
N TYR A 138 -6.11 2.37 -7.39
CA TYR A 138 -6.99 2.87 -6.33
C TYR A 138 -6.86 4.38 -6.12
N ALA A 139 -5.64 4.93 -6.22
CA ALA A 139 -5.43 6.37 -6.10
C ALA A 139 -6.15 7.16 -7.20
N SER A 140 -6.20 6.57 -8.39
CA SER A 140 -6.71 7.20 -9.61
C SER A 140 -8.16 6.82 -9.89
N PHE A 141 -8.81 6.10 -8.97
CA PHE A 141 -10.12 5.48 -9.20
C PHE A 141 -11.16 6.48 -9.70
N LEU A 142 -11.20 7.71 -9.16
CA LEU A 142 -12.11 8.75 -9.62
C LEU A 142 -11.85 9.20 -11.06
N PHE A 143 -10.59 9.35 -11.47
CA PHE A 143 -10.23 9.67 -12.85
C PHE A 143 -10.52 8.50 -13.81
N ILE A 144 -10.38 7.26 -13.34
CA ILE A 144 -10.72 6.06 -14.13
C ILE A 144 -12.24 5.97 -14.31
N LEU A 145 -13.02 6.18 -13.25
CA LEU A 145 -14.48 6.22 -13.32
C LEU A 145 -14.95 7.31 -14.29
N ASP A 146 -14.30 8.47 -14.26
CA ASP A 146 -14.58 9.55 -15.20
C ASP A 146 -14.26 9.18 -16.65
N TRP A 147 -13.09 8.59 -16.89
CA TRP A 147 -12.63 8.18 -18.22
C TRP A 147 -13.51 7.10 -18.84
N VAL A 148 -14.04 6.18 -18.01
CA VAL A 148 -15.03 5.16 -18.43
C VAL A 148 -16.42 5.80 -18.68
N GLY A 149 -16.56 7.11 -18.43
CA GLY A 149 -17.77 7.88 -18.69
C GLY A 149 -18.82 7.75 -17.59
N LEU A 150 -18.49 7.19 -16.42
CA LEU A 150 -19.46 7.02 -15.33
C LEU A 150 -19.81 8.37 -14.68
N LEU A 151 -18.83 9.25 -14.51
CA LEU A 151 -19.05 10.53 -13.83
C LEU A 151 -19.65 11.61 -14.76
N HIS A 152 -19.33 11.60 -16.05
CA HIS A 152 -19.90 12.53 -17.05
C HIS A 152 -21.37 12.26 -17.41
N LYS A 153 -21.92 11.10 -17.03
CA LYS A 153 -23.35 10.79 -17.23
C LYS A 153 -24.27 11.48 -16.22
N PHE A 154 -23.72 12.06 -15.15
CA PHE A 154 -24.50 12.83 -14.19
C PHE A 154 -24.50 14.30 -14.59
N SER A 155 -25.65 14.81 -15.05
CA SER A 155 -25.81 16.17 -15.55
C SER A 155 -25.95 17.19 -14.41
N ASN A 156 -26.32 16.73 -13.21
CA ASN A 156 -26.51 17.57 -12.03
C ASN A 156 -26.35 16.77 -10.72
N PRO A 157 -26.17 17.44 -9.56
CA PRO A 157 -26.07 16.79 -8.26
C PRO A 157 -27.32 16.01 -7.83
N GLN A 158 -28.49 16.29 -8.41
CA GLN A 158 -29.74 15.60 -8.10
C GLN A 158 -29.77 14.19 -8.72
N GLU A 159 -29.23 14.03 -9.94
CA GLU A 159 -29.03 12.73 -10.60
C GLU A 159 -28.01 11.87 -9.84
N LEU A 160 -26.94 12.49 -9.30
CA LEU A 160 -26.01 11.81 -8.41
C LEU A 160 -26.71 11.33 -7.12
N LEU A 161 -27.50 12.19 -6.48
CA LEU A 161 -28.27 11.84 -5.27
C LEU A 161 -29.30 10.74 -5.55
N MET A 162 -29.94 10.77 -6.72
CA MET A 162 -30.85 9.74 -7.18
C MET A 162 -30.12 8.41 -7.30
N ALA A 163 -28.97 8.37 -7.97
CA ALA A 163 -28.14 7.17 -8.10
C ALA A 163 -27.65 6.63 -6.75
N ILE A 164 -27.25 7.51 -5.82
CA ILE A 164 -26.86 7.10 -4.46
C ILE A 164 -28.05 6.47 -3.72
N ARG A 165 -29.25 7.03 -3.87
CA ARG A 165 -30.47 6.53 -3.21
C ARG A 165 -30.93 5.19 -3.78
N THR A 166 -30.94 5.04 -5.10
CA THR A 166 -31.44 3.82 -5.77
C THR A 166 -30.40 2.70 -5.81
N GLN A 167 -29.10 3.02 -5.72
CA GLN A 167 -28.05 2.02 -5.93
C GLN A 167 -26.97 2.01 -4.83
N TRP A 168 -27.30 2.33 -3.58
CA TRP A 168 -26.38 2.32 -2.43
C TRP A 168 -25.48 1.07 -2.30
N LEU A 169 -25.91 -0.08 -2.83
CA LEU A 169 -25.17 -1.34 -2.78
C LEU A 169 -23.82 -1.27 -3.52
N TRP A 170 -23.69 -0.50 -4.61
CA TRP A 170 -22.36 -0.33 -5.26
C TRP A 170 -21.47 0.66 -4.51
N VAL A 171 -22.04 1.64 -3.79
CA VAL A 171 -21.27 2.54 -2.91
C VAL A 171 -20.62 1.73 -1.79
N ILE A 172 -21.37 0.79 -1.20
CA ILE A 172 -20.83 -0.17 -0.23
C ILE A 172 -19.80 -1.10 -0.89
N ALA A 173 -20.04 -1.54 -2.12
CA ALA A 173 -19.09 -2.35 -2.90
C ALA A 173 -17.73 -1.64 -3.10
N ILE A 174 -17.73 -0.34 -3.44
CA ILE A 174 -16.52 0.49 -3.54
C ILE A 174 -15.81 0.56 -2.19
N PHE A 175 -16.56 0.84 -1.13
CA PHE A 175 -15.98 0.93 0.22
C PHE A 175 -15.29 -0.38 0.57
N ILE A 176 -15.97 -1.52 0.42
CA ILE A 176 -15.40 -2.85 0.65
C ILE A 176 -14.13 -3.08 -0.19
N ALA A 177 -14.14 -2.71 -1.48
CA ALA A 177 -13.00 -2.89 -2.37
C ALA A 177 -11.76 -2.09 -1.92
N VAL A 178 -11.95 -0.87 -1.41
CA VAL A 178 -10.84 -0.08 -0.85
C VAL A 178 -10.27 -0.73 0.41
N PHE A 179 -11.13 -1.29 1.27
CA PHE A 179 -10.68 -1.98 2.49
C PHE A 179 -10.05 -3.35 2.21
N SER A 180 -10.41 -4.01 1.11
CA SER A 180 -9.84 -5.31 0.72
C SER A 180 -8.36 -5.21 0.32
N TRP A 181 -7.83 -4.01 0.07
CA TRP A 181 -6.42 -3.73 -0.17
C TRP A 181 -5.54 -3.77 1.10
N LEU A 182 -6.14 -3.59 2.29
CA LEU A 182 -5.39 -3.50 3.55
C LEU A 182 -4.53 -4.73 3.88
N PRO A 183 -5.01 -5.98 3.69
CA PRO A 183 -4.19 -7.18 3.88
C PRO A 183 -2.94 -7.19 2.98
N LEU A 184 -3.08 -6.81 1.70
CA LEU A 184 -1.97 -6.75 0.74
C LEU A 184 -0.88 -5.78 1.19
N LYS A 185 -1.24 -4.63 1.76
CA LYS A 185 -0.28 -3.70 2.37
C LYS A 185 0.56 -4.33 3.48
N SER A 186 -0.07 -5.16 4.32
CA SER A 186 0.60 -5.85 5.42
C SER A 186 1.55 -6.94 4.92
N VAL A 187 1.13 -7.70 3.90
CA VAL A 187 1.95 -8.72 3.23
C VAL A 187 3.12 -8.07 2.49
N PHE A 188 2.91 -6.93 1.85
CA PHE A 188 3.96 -6.15 1.18
C PHE A 188 5.09 -5.76 2.12
N ALA A 189 4.79 -5.39 3.36
CA ALA A 189 5.82 -5.08 4.35
C ALA A 189 6.69 -6.31 4.67
N ASP A 190 6.09 -7.49 4.84
CA ASP A 190 6.83 -8.72 5.16
C ASP A 190 7.64 -9.23 3.96
N VAL A 191 7.11 -9.17 2.74
CA VAL A 191 7.85 -9.52 1.50
C VAL A 191 9.08 -8.61 1.33
N ASN A 192 8.95 -7.32 1.60
CA ASN A 192 10.08 -6.40 1.54
C ASN A 192 11.08 -6.61 2.69
N MET A 193 10.63 -7.03 3.88
CA MET A 193 11.51 -7.43 4.96
C MET A 193 12.33 -8.68 4.58
N TRP A 194 11.67 -9.65 3.94
CA TRP A 194 12.32 -10.83 3.38
C TRP A 194 13.39 -10.47 2.33
N ASN A 195 13.13 -9.52 1.42
CA ASN A 195 14.15 -9.07 0.47
C ASN A 195 15.34 -8.34 1.13
N ARG A 196 15.07 -7.49 2.12
CA ARG A 196 16.15 -6.80 2.88
C ARG A 196 17.07 -7.80 3.55
N GLU A 197 16.48 -8.84 4.10
CA GLU A 197 17.18 -9.93 4.75
C GLU A 197 18.05 -10.72 3.75
N TRP A 198 17.55 -10.99 2.55
CA TRP A 198 18.37 -11.57 1.48
C TRP A 198 19.56 -10.68 1.09
N ILE A 199 19.34 -9.37 0.89
CA ILE A 199 20.42 -8.43 0.55
C ILE A 199 21.49 -8.41 1.65
N ARG A 200 21.08 -8.49 2.92
CA ARG A 200 21.98 -8.59 4.06
C ARG A 200 22.85 -9.85 3.98
N ILE A 201 22.23 -11.01 3.76
CA ILE A 201 22.93 -12.30 3.61
C ILE A 201 23.87 -12.31 2.40
N GLU A 202 23.41 -11.80 1.26
CA GLU A 202 24.20 -11.75 0.03
C GLU A 202 25.45 -10.88 0.20
N ARG A 203 25.36 -9.79 0.95
CA ARG A 203 26.52 -8.95 1.27
C ARG A 203 27.52 -9.67 2.17
N TYR A 204 27.07 -10.37 3.22
CA TYR A 204 27.99 -11.19 4.06
C TYR A 204 28.78 -12.20 3.25
N ARG A 205 28.10 -12.90 2.32
CA ARG A 205 28.75 -13.93 1.50
C ARG A 205 29.83 -13.38 0.59
N LYS A 206 29.74 -12.10 0.20
CA LYS A 206 30.71 -11.45 -0.70
C LYS A 206 31.93 -10.88 0.03
N THR A 207 31.91 -10.80 1.36
CA THR A 207 32.97 -10.16 2.15
C THR A 207 34.02 -11.11 2.73
N GLU A 208 33.87 -12.44 2.60
CA GLU A 208 34.81 -13.55 2.94
C GLU A 208 35.57 -13.55 4.31
N ASP A 209 35.57 -12.47 5.09
CA ASP A 209 36.27 -12.38 6.37
C ASP A 209 35.49 -13.08 7.49
N ARG A 210 36.07 -14.18 7.99
CA ARG A 210 35.54 -14.99 9.09
C ARG A 210 35.89 -14.46 10.49
N GLU A 211 36.76 -13.45 10.62
CA GLU A 211 37.32 -13.09 11.95
C GLU A 211 37.07 -11.66 12.44
N ASN A 212 36.53 -10.74 11.66
CA ASN A 212 36.29 -9.38 12.16
C ASN A 212 34.93 -8.84 11.74
N GLY A 213 34.11 -8.52 12.75
CA GLY A 213 32.79 -7.93 12.59
C GLY A 213 32.83 -6.70 11.68
N PHE A 214 32.29 -6.85 10.47
CA PHE A 214 32.21 -5.75 9.52
C PHE A 214 31.21 -4.68 10.00
N VAL A 215 31.67 -3.45 9.94
CA VAL A 215 30.90 -2.22 10.06
C VAL A 215 29.89 -2.15 8.91
N PHE A 216 28.61 -2.33 9.19
CA PHE A 216 27.55 -2.02 8.23
C PHE A 216 27.49 -0.52 7.96
N LYS A 217 28.22 -0.04 6.95
CA LYS A 217 27.82 1.18 6.26
C LYS A 217 26.57 0.85 5.44
N THR A 218 25.50 1.62 5.61
CA THR A 218 24.18 1.51 4.93
C THR A 218 23.12 0.68 5.65
N TRP A 219 22.77 1.09 6.85
CA TRP A 219 21.37 0.96 7.28
C TRP A 219 20.60 2.21 6.90
N VAL A 220 19.47 2.00 6.24
CA VAL A 220 18.44 3.02 6.13
C VAL A 220 18.02 3.39 7.54
N THR A 221 18.34 4.60 7.98
CA THR A 221 18.05 5.02 9.35
C THR A 221 16.54 5.23 9.54
N PRO A 222 16.01 5.12 10.77
CA PRO A 222 14.59 5.35 11.04
C PRO A 222 14.09 6.70 10.51
N GLY A 223 14.95 7.72 10.52
CA GLY A 223 14.69 9.03 9.96
C GLY A 223 14.47 8.99 8.44
N GLU A 224 15.29 8.26 7.68
CA GLU A 224 15.12 8.09 6.23
C GLU A 224 13.84 7.30 5.91
N ILE A 225 13.51 6.25 6.69
CA ILE A 225 12.24 5.50 6.53
C ILE A 225 11.05 6.44 6.72
N SER A 226 11.11 7.29 7.74
CA SER A 226 10.00 8.19 7.99
C SER A 226 9.92 9.34 7.00
N ALA A 227 11.04 9.89 6.53
CA ALA A 227 11.04 10.87 5.45
C ALA A 227 10.39 10.29 4.20
N ARG A 228 10.72 9.03 3.86
CA ARG A 228 10.09 8.29 2.77
C ARG A 228 8.58 8.15 2.95
N ARG A 229 8.12 7.74 4.14
CA ARG A 229 6.68 7.63 4.42
C ARG A 229 5.96 8.95 4.20
N LEU A 230 6.55 10.06 4.65
CA LEU A 230 5.99 11.40 4.44
C LEU A 230 5.94 11.79 2.96
N MET A 231 6.95 11.43 2.17
CA MET A 231 6.96 11.69 0.72
C MET A 231 5.95 10.83 -0.04
N ILE A 232 5.79 9.55 0.34
CA ILE A 232 4.71 8.69 -0.17
C ILE A 232 3.35 9.32 0.14
N SER A 233 3.13 9.77 1.38
CA SER A 233 1.90 10.46 1.75
C SER A 233 1.69 11.76 0.98
N THR A 234 2.76 12.50 0.68
CA THR A 234 2.70 13.71 -0.16
C THR A 234 2.15 13.42 -1.55
N GLY A 235 2.69 12.39 -2.22
CA GLY A 235 2.20 11.94 -3.52
C GLY A 235 0.72 11.52 -3.48
N TRP A 236 0.32 10.77 -2.45
CA TRP A 236 -1.09 10.38 -2.23
C TRP A 236 -2.02 11.59 -2.05
N TYR A 237 -1.62 12.56 -1.23
CA TYR A 237 -2.42 13.77 -1.01
C TYR A 237 -2.54 14.62 -2.27
N LEU A 238 -1.53 14.66 -3.14
CA LEU A 238 -1.64 15.35 -4.43
C LEU A 238 -2.69 14.71 -5.33
N ILE A 239 -2.70 13.38 -5.44
CA ILE A 239 -3.70 12.65 -6.23
C ILE A 239 -5.11 12.88 -5.64
N PHE A 240 -5.23 12.90 -4.32
CA PHE A 240 -6.48 13.21 -3.63
C PHE A 240 -6.98 14.63 -3.92
N VAL A 241 -6.12 15.65 -3.82
CA VAL A 241 -6.48 17.04 -4.15
C VAL A 241 -6.86 17.17 -5.63
N ALA A 242 -6.11 16.53 -6.54
CA ALA A 242 -6.46 16.47 -7.94
C ALA A 242 -7.85 15.87 -8.17
N SER A 243 -8.20 14.81 -7.43
CA SER A 243 -9.51 14.16 -7.50
C SER A 243 -10.64 15.08 -7.01
N ILE A 244 -10.40 15.87 -5.95
CA ILE A 244 -11.36 16.88 -5.49
C ILE A 244 -11.58 17.94 -6.57
N PHE A 245 -10.51 18.46 -7.17
CA PHE A 245 -10.63 19.47 -8.23
C PHE A 245 -11.36 18.92 -9.44
N HIS A 246 -11.14 17.65 -9.77
CA HIS A 246 -11.83 16.97 -10.84
C HIS A 246 -13.34 16.81 -10.58
N LEU A 247 -13.73 16.41 -9.37
CA LEU A 247 -15.14 16.33 -8.98
C LEU A 247 -15.83 17.71 -9.04
N MET A 248 -15.12 18.76 -8.64
CA MET A 248 -15.65 20.13 -8.71
C MET A 248 -15.83 20.61 -10.14
N ASP A 249 -14.92 20.26 -11.06
CA ASP A 249 -15.08 20.58 -12.48
C ASP A 249 -16.33 19.89 -13.06
N ILE A 250 -16.63 18.65 -12.64
CA ILE A 250 -17.81 17.90 -13.10
C ILE A 250 -19.11 18.49 -12.51
N PHE A 251 -19.19 18.66 -11.20
CA PHE A 251 -20.47 18.98 -10.53
C PHE A 251 -20.76 20.48 -10.39
N ALA A 252 -19.72 21.31 -10.40
CA ALA A 252 -19.84 22.76 -10.22
C ALA A 252 -19.34 23.55 -11.44
N SER A 253 -19.01 22.86 -12.54
CA SER A 253 -18.51 23.46 -13.79
C SER A 253 -17.35 24.43 -13.57
N THR A 254 -16.43 24.07 -12.67
CA THR A 254 -15.25 24.88 -12.34
C THR A 254 -14.19 24.82 -13.44
N HIS A 255 -13.15 25.66 -13.34
CA HIS A 255 -12.10 25.78 -14.34
C HIS A 255 -10.73 25.29 -13.85
N PHE A 256 -10.66 24.16 -13.14
CA PHE A 256 -9.39 23.58 -12.66
C PHE A 256 -8.63 22.76 -13.72
N ASN A 257 -9.04 22.81 -14.99
CA ASN A 257 -8.62 21.88 -16.04
C ASN A 257 -7.11 21.60 -16.10
N ALA A 258 -6.25 22.62 -16.15
CA ALA A 258 -4.80 22.38 -16.19
C ALA A 258 -4.22 21.93 -14.83
N VAL A 259 -4.72 22.51 -13.75
CA VAL A 259 -4.18 22.35 -12.39
C VAL A 259 -4.40 20.93 -11.85
N LYS A 260 -5.58 20.34 -12.08
CA LYS A 260 -5.87 18.98 -11.64
C LYS A 260 -4.92 17.95 -12.27
N TYR A 261 -4.59 18.10 -13.56
CA TYR A 261 -3.67 17.17 -14.23
C TYR A 261 -2.20 17.40 -13.84
N VAL A 262 -1.77 18.65 -13.64
CA VAL A 262 -0.43 18.93 -13.11
C VAL A 262 -0.24 18.31 -11.73
N LEU A 263 -1.24 18.44 -10.84
CA LEU A 263 -1.22 17.82 -9.51
C LEU A 263 -1.23 16.29 -9.59
N LEU A 264 -2.02 15.71 -10.50
CA LEU A 264 -2.07 14.26 -10.71
C LEU A 264 -0.72 13.70 -11.16
N ILE A 265 -0.12 14.30 -12.20
CA ILE A 265 1.18 13.89 -12.75
C ILE A 265 2.28 14.06 -11.69
N ALA A 266 2.32 15.21 -11.01
CA ALA A 266 3.27 15.44 -9.92
C ALA A 266 3.09 14.43 -8.79
N GLY A 267 1.84 14.10 -8.43
CA GLY A 267 1.50 13.08 -7.45
C GLY A 267 2.08 11.71 -7.82
N TYR A 268 1.93 11.27 -9.06
CA TYR A 268 2.52 10.01 -9.54
C TYR A 268 4.04 10.02 -9.51
N ILE A 269 4.67 11.09 -10.00
CA ILE A 269 6.14 11.21 -10.02
C ILE A 269 6.69 11.15 -8.60
N ILE A 270 6.11 11.92 -7.67
CA ILE A 270 6.54 11.97 -6.27
C ILE A 270 6.31 10.60 -5.60
N PHE A 271 5.14 9.99 -5.81
CA PHE A 271 4.80 8.69 -5.25
C PHE A 271 5.77 7.60 -5.73
N LEU A 272 5.93 7.42 -7.04
CA LEU A 272 6.82 6.41 -7.63
C LEU A 272 8.27 6.62 -7.24
N SER A 273 8.75 7.87 -7.34
CA SER A 273 10.14 8.21 -7.02
C SER A 273 10.46 7.97 -5.55
N ALA A 274 9.49 8.09 -4.63
CA ALA A 274 9.69 7.75 -3.22
C ALA A 274 9.91 6.24 -2.98
N TYR A 275 9.66 5.37 -3.96
CA TYR A 275 10.03 3.95 -3.91
C TYR A 275 11.40 3.65 -4.53
N VAL A 276 11.87 4.48 -5.48
CA VAL A 276 13.09 4.20 -6.29
C VAL A 276 14.30 5.05 -5.88
N VAL A 277 14.08 6.34 -5.64
CA VAL A 277 15.15 7.33 -5.43
C VAL A 277 15.73 7.36 -4.00
N PRO A 278 15.09 6.90 -2.91
CA PRO A 278 15.72 7.02 -1.59
C PRO A 278 16.96 6.11 -1.50
N TYR A 279 18.00 6.62 -0.84
CA TYR A 279 19.30 5.97 -0.54
C TYR A 279 20.39 6.09 -1.62
N ASN A 280 20.24 7.01 -2.57
CA ASN A 280 21.30 7.38 -3.52
C ASN A 280 21.82 8.80 -3.26
N SER A 281 22.90 9.20 -3.95
CA SER A 281 23.46 10.56 -3.89
C SER A 281 22.46 11.65 -4.30
N LEU A 282 21.43 11.30 -5.07
CA LEU A 282 20.40 12.22 -5.57
C LEU A 282 19.21 12.39 -4.61
N SER A 283 19.16 11.64 -3.51
CA SER A 283 18.02 11.64 -2.60
C SER A 283 17.76 13.01 -2.00
N LEU A 284 18.80 13.74 -1.55
CA LEU A 284 18.63 15.08 -0.98
C LEU A 284 18.01 16.06 -2.00
N ILE A 285 18.46 16.01 -3.26
CA ILE A 285 17.95 16.81 -4.36
C ILE A 285 16.47 16.49 -4.58
N PHE A 286 16.11 15.20 -4.62
CA PHE A 286 14.72 14.76 -4.79
C PHE A 286 13.78 15.36 -3.72
N TYR A 287 14.14 15.30 -2.43
CA TYR A 287 13.28 15.84 -1.37
C TYR A 287 13.09 17.37 -1.49
N TRP A 288 14.17 18.12 -1.75
CA TRP A 288 14.11 19.57 -1.83
C TRP A 288 13.47 20.10 -3.13
N VAL A 289 13.67 19.42 -4.26
CA VAL A 289 13.00 19.77 -5.53
C VAL A 289 11.48 19.59 -5.40
N ASN A 290 11.01 18.50 -4.80
CA ASN A 290 9.59 18.30 -4.56
C ASN A 290 9.01 19.34 -3.61
N PHE A 291 9.75 19.74 -2.57
CA PHE A 291 9.34 20.83 -1.69
C PHE A 291 9.24 22.16 -2.46
N ALA A 292 10.25 22.52 -3.25
CA ALA A 292 10.27 23.77 -4.00
C ALA A 292 9.12 23.84 -5.01
N PHE A 293 8.88 22.74 -5.74
CA PHE A 293 7.75 22.61 -6.65
C PHE A 293 6.41 22.84 -5.92
N LEU A 294 6.19 22.16 -4.79
CA LEU A 294 4.96 22.31 -4.02
C LEU A 294 4.81 23.69 -3.40
N PHE A 295 5.91 24.30 -2.95
CA PHE A 295 5.91 25.65 -2.42
C PHE A 295 5.47 26.67 -3.48
N ALA A 296 6.01 26.59 -4.71
CA ALA A 296 5.59 27.44 -5.82
C ALA A 296 4.09 27.25 -6.13
N PHE A 297 3.62 26.01 -6.14
CA PHE A 297 2.21 25.69 -6.38
C PHE A 297 1.29 26.19 -5.25
N THR A 298 1.73 26.11 -4.00
CA THR A 298 1.03 26.67 -2.84
C THR A 298 0.98 28.19 -2.91
N ILE A 299 2.06 28.88 -3.29
CA ILE A 299 2.05 30.33 -3.50
C ILE A 299 1.03 30.71 -4.56
N TYR A 300 1.04 30.02 -5.71
CA TYR A 300 0.03 30.22 -6.74
C TYR A 300 -1.40 30.03 -6.20
N GLY A 301 -1.63 28.95 -5.43
CA GLY A 301 -2.91 28.71 -4.78
C GLY A 301 -3.34 29.82 -3.82
N LEU A 302 -2.43 30.29 -2.96
CA LEU A 302 -2.70 31.40 -2.03
C LEU A 302 -2.98 32.71 -2.77
N TYR A 303 -2.28 32.97 -3.87
CA TYR A 303 -2.56 34.11 -4.74
C TYR A 303 -3.99 34.05 -5.30
N MET A 304 -4.43 32.89 -5.80
CA MET A 304 -5.79 32.71 -6.30
C MET A 304 -6.84 32.90 -5.20
N VAL A 305 -6.57 32.40 -4.00
CA VAL A 305 -7.44 32.59 -2.82
C VAL A 305 -7.56 34.06 -2.45
N GLN A 306 -6.44 34.77 -2.33
CA GLN A 306 -6.43 36.15 -1.88
C GLN A 306 -7.03 37.11 -2.90
N ASN A 307 -6.72 36.94 -4.19
CA ASN A 307 -7.01 37.95 -5.21
C ASN A 307 -8.25 37.64 -6.06
N VAL A 308 -8.68 36.38 -6.14
CA VAL A 308 -9.72 35.95 -7.08
C VAL A 308 -10.90 35.24 -6.41
N ALA A 309 -10.68 34.46 -5.34
CA ALA A 309 -11.73 33.60 -4.77
C ALA A 309 -12.94 34.35 -4.20
N TRP A 310 -12.79 35.61 -3.80
CA TRP A 310 -13.89 36.44 -3.30
C TRP A 310 -14.79 36.97 -4.42
N GLN A 311 -14.35 36.92 -5.68
CA GLN A 311 -15.13 37.39 -6.83
C GLN A 311 -16.37 36.50 -7.05
N TRP A 312 -17.43 37.11 -7.59
CA TRP A 312 -18.69 36.41 -7.86
C TRP A 312 -18.46 35.17 -8.73
N ARG A 313 -19.05 34.03 -8.35
CA ARG A 313 -18.89 32.70 -8.97
C ARG A 313 -17.49 32.07 -8.91
N MET A 314 -16.52 32.69 -8.24
CA MET A 314 -15.14 32.18 -8.11
C MET A 314 -14.82 31.56 -6.75
N TRP A 315 -15.83 31.34 -5.90
CA TRP A 315 -15.68 30.78 -4.54
C TRP A 315 -14.94 29.44 -4.49
N TYR A 316 -15.06 28.62 -5.53
CA TYR A 316 -14.43 27.30 -5.59
C TYR A 316 -12.91 27.36 -5.51
N LEU A 317 -12.30 28.51 -5.83
CA LEU A 317 -10.86 28.74 -5.70
C LEU A 317 -10.37 28.67 -4.24
N TYR A 318 -11.25 28.75 -3.23
CA TYR A 318 -10.86 28.45 -1.83
C TYR A 318 -10.32 27.03 -1.65
N LEU A 319 -10.64 26.09 -2.54
CA LEU A 319 -10.11 24.72 -2.52
C LEU A 319 -8.60 24.65 -2.74
N TYR A 320 -7.96 25.71 -3.27
CA TYR A 320 -6.50 25.80 -3.33
C TYR A 320 -5.82 25.70 -1.95
N LEU A 321 -6.54 25.99 -0.85
CA LEU A 321 -6.03 25.80 0.52
C LEU A 321 -5.67 24.33 0.82
N LEU A 322 -6.27 23.36 0.11
CA LEU A 322 -5.92 21.95 0.26
C LEU A 322 -4.46 21.65 -0.11
N LEU A 323 -3.81 22.51 -0.92
CA LEU A 323 -2.39 22.40 -1.27
C LEU A 323 -1.45 22.60 -0.07
N LEU A 324 -1.92 23.19 1.02
CA LEU A 324 -1.12 23.34 2.25
C LEU A 324 -0.73 21.97 2.84
N ILE A 325 -1.59 20.96 2.70
CA ILE A 325 -1.35 19.62 3.25
C ILE A 325 -0.14 18.94 2.58
N PRO A 326 -0.12 18.71 1.26
CA PRO A 326 1.05 18.09 0.61
C PRO A 326 2.31 18.94 0.76
N TRP A 327 2.21 20.27 0.79
CA TRP A 327 3.34 21.15 1.04
C TRP A 327 3.98 20.93 2.42
N ILE A 328 3.19 20.93 3.50
CA ILE A 328 3.68 20.71 4.87
C ILE A 328 4.30 19.30 5.00
N LEU A 329 3.67 18.29 4.41
CA LEU A 329 4.21 16.92 4.43
C LEU A 329 5.57 16.83 3.71
N SER A 330 5.70 17.47 2.55
CA SER A 330 6.94 17.53 1.78
C SER A 330 8.05 18.26 2.55
N LEU A 331 7.74 19.38 3.19
CA LEU A 331 8.68 20.12 4.03
C LEU A 331 9.18 19.26 5.21
N LYS A 332 8.26 18.61 5.94
CA LYS A 332 8.62 17.71 7.05
C LYS A 332 9.49 16.55 6.56
N ALA A 333 9.22 16.01 5.37
CA ALA A 333 10.03 14.96 4.76
C ALA A 333 11.45 15.45 4.44
N ALA A 334 11.57 16.61 3.79
CA ALA A 334 12.86 17.19 3.41
C ALA A 334 13.72 17.56 4.62
N ILE A 335 13.12 18.21 5.63
CA ILE A 335 13.79 18.50 6.90
C ILE A 335 14.27 17.21 7.53
N ARG A 336 13.38 16.24 7.76
CA ARG A 336 13.75 14.99 8.44
C ARG A 336 14.86 14.24 7.69
N TYR A 337 14.80 14.17 6.37
CA TYR A 337 15.86 13.55 5.57
C TYR A 337 17.21 14.28 5.72
N THR A 338 17.20 15.61 5.69
CA THR A 338 18.40 16.45 5.84
C THR A 338 19.06 16.26 7.21
N TRP A 339 18.27 16.32 8.30
CA TRP A 339 18.76 16.05 9.66
C TRP A 339 19.33 14.65 9.78
N THR A 340 18.65 13.68 9.18
CA THR A 340 19.09 12.29 9.23
C THR A 340 20.43 12.05 8.51
N ILE A 341 20.71 12.79 7.44
CA ILE A 341 22.03 12.77 6.79
C ILE A 341 23.08 13.45 7.66
N LYS A 342 22.74 14.58 8.27
CA LYS A 342 23.63 15.34 9.15
C LYS A 342 24.03 14.53 10.40
N ASP A 343 23.09 13.79 10.97
CA ASP A 343 23.26 12.97 12.17
C ASP A 343 23.77 11.55 11.86
N ARG A 344 24.36 11.31 10.67
CA ARG A 344 24.97 10.02 10.33
C ARG A 344 26.21 9.76 11.17
N GLU A 345 26.03 9.38 12.42
CA GLU A 345 26.97 8.51 13.11
C GLU A 345 26.95 7.14 12.40
N GLU A 346 28.13 6.59 12.11
CA GLU A 346 28.25 5.24 11.55
C GLU A 346 27.69 4.22 12.54
N ILE A 347 26.44 3.81 12.34
CA ILE A 347 25.87 2.69 13.11
C ILE A 347 26.53 1.40 12.62
N LYS A 348 27.60 1.01 13.31
CA LYS A 348 28.29 -0.28 13.15
C LYS A 348 27.40 -1.40 13.69
N ALA A 349 26.54 -1.97 12.85
CA ALA A 349 25.82 -3.19 13.23
C ALA A 349 26.79 -4.37 13.12
N VAL A 350 27.25 -4.95 14.23
CA VAL A 350 27.92 -6.26 14.20
C VAL A 350 26.82 -7.30 14.10
N VAL A 351 26.85 -8.15 13.07
CA VAL A 351 25.94 -9.29 13.01
C VAL A 351 26.76 -10.53 13.24
N LEU A 352 26.57 -11.09 14.42
CA LEU A 352 26.97 -12.44 14.75
C LEU A 352 26.03 -13.38 13.98
N ASN A 353 26.59 -14.40 13.33
CA ASN A 353 25.78 -15.58 12.99
C ASN A 353 25.17 -16.07 14.30
N MET A 354 23.87 -15.89 14.49
CA MET A 354 23.24 -16.26 15.76
C MET A 354 23.16 -17.77 15.96
N PHE A 355 23.30 -18.56 14.90
CA PHE A 355 23.24 -20.01 14.95
C PHE A 355 24.34 -20.62 14.10
N GLU A 356 25.22 -21.39 14.74
CA GLU A 356 26.33 -22.09 14.08
C GLU A 356 25.89 -23.44 13.48
N SER A 357 24.71 -23.95 13.87
CA SER A 357 24.15 -25.24 13.43
C SER A 357 22.61 -25.26 13.49
N ASP A 358 21.99 -26.23 12.80
CA ASP A 358 20.55 -26.49 12.88
C ASP A 358 20.09 -26.76 14.33
N SER A 359 20.95 -27.40 15.15
CA SER A 359 20.69 -27.66 16.57
C SER A 359 20.66 -26.38 17.41
N ALA A 360 21.48 -25.37 17.09
CA ALA A 360 21.45 -24.09 17.79
C ALA A 360 20.16 -23.32 17.51
N PHE A 361 19.60 -23.48 16.31
CA PHE A 361 18.29 -22.95 15.97
C PHE A 361 17.15 -23.69 16.70
N GLU A 362 17.22 -25.02 16.80
CA GLU A 362 16.26 -25.82 17.57
C GLU A 362 16.23 -25.41 19.05
N GLN A 363 17.40 -25.23 19.67
CA GLN A 363 17.51 -24.75 21.06
C GLN A 363 16.89 -23.36 21.24
N PHE A 364 17.07 -22.45 20.28
CA PHE A 364 16.42 -21.14 20.32
C PHE A 364 14.88 -21.24 20.27
N ILE A 365 14.34 -22.15 19.46
CA ILE A 365 12.90 -22.41 19.41
C ILE A 365 12.41 -22.93 20.77
N GLU A 366 13.13 -23.88 21.37
CA GLU A 366 12.80 -24.41 22.70
C GLU A 366 12.87 -23.34 23.79
N GLU A 367 13.92 -22.51 23.83
CA GLU A 367 14.03 -21.40 24.79
C GLU A 367 12.91 -20.37 24.62
N ARG A 368 12.54 -20.05 23.37
CA ARG A 368 11.42 -19.14 23.08
C ARG A 368 10.11 -19.72 23.59
N ASP A 369 9.88 -21.01 23.39
CA ASP A 369 8.66 -21.69 23.81
C ASP A 369 8.61 -21.84 25.35
N ASN A 370 9.76 -22.09 26.01
CA ASN A 370 9.89 -22.10 27.47
C ASN A 370 9.64 -20.72 28.09
N LYS A 371 10.23 -19.65 27.54
CA LYS A 371 9.94 -18.26 27.98
C LYS A 371 8.47 -17.92 27.86
N GLN A 372 7.78 -18.39 26.81
CA GLN A 372 6.34 -18.17 26.64
C GLN A 372 5.49 -18.94 27.65
N GLN A 373 5.93 -20.12 28.11
CA GLN A 373 5.25 -20.84 29.19
C GLN A 373 5.38 -20.09 30.51
N ILE A 374 6.56 -19.52 30.79
CA ILE A 374 6.81 -18.71 31.99
C ILE A 374 5.95 -17.44 31.98
N GLU A 375 5.97 -16.66 30.88
CA GLU A 375 5.13 -15.45 30.75
C GLU A 375 3.63 -15.75 30.88
N LYS A 376 3.14 -16.87 30.34
CA LYS A 376 1.73 -17.28 30.49
C LYS A 376 1.39 -17.69 31.92
N SER A 377 2.34 -18.22 32.68
CA SER A 377 2.14 -18.61 34.07
C SER A 377 2.11 -17.39 35.01
N GLU A 378 2.86 -16.34 34.69
CA GLU A 378 2.90 -15.07 35.45
C GLU A 378 1.65 -14.21 35.22
N ASP A 379 1.03 -14.24 34.04
CA ASP A 379 -0.24 -13.54 33.75
C ASP A 379 -1.48 -14.21 34.39
N THR A 380 -1.32 -15.38 35.01
CA THR A 380 -2.40 -16.13 35.70
C THR A 380 -2.35 -16.09 37.24
N VAL A 381 -1.40 -15.34 37.83
CA VAL A 381 -1.28 -15.16 39.29
C VAL A 381 -1.96 -13.87 39.74
#